data_AF-A0A6B3NSE5-F1
#
_entry.id   AF-A0A6B3NSE5-F1
#
_cell.length_a   1.000
_cell.length_b   1.000
_cell.length_c   1.000
_cell.angle_alpha   90.00
_cell.angle_beta   90.00
_cell.angle_gamma   90.00
#
_symmetry.space_group_name_H-M   'P 1'
#
loop_
_entity.id
_entity.type
_entity.pdbx_description
1 polymer ?
#
loop_
_entity_poly.entity_id
_entity_poly.type
_entity_poly.pdbx_seq_one_letter_code
_entity_poly.pdbx_strand_id
1 'polypeptide(L)'
;MPELKQRTWIELANQILLDLHKIQPYCGTPIAAVYADNLLRTMRTLRDQSPYRPLTEVVMALYDALAFQNRWIDYNASQYKGAHSLLTTFLHSQLSKKDVELAILALEDLGFDTLPFGVEFNAGINLDGDED
;
A
#
# COMPACT_ATOMS: atom_id res chain seq x y z
N MET A 1 0.36 3.30 -34.78
CA MET A 1 0.15 3.60 -33.34
C MET A 1 1.46 3.31 -32.64
N PRO A 2 2.04 4.23 -31.86
CA PRO A 2 3.22 3.89 -31.08
C PRO A 2 2.80 2.84 -30.04
N GLU A 3 3.50 1.71 -30.02
CA GLU A 3 3.32 0.72 -28.96
C GLU A 3 3.70 1.38 -27.64
N LEU A 4 2.72 1.61 -26.76
CA LEU A 4 2.98 2.02 -25.39
C LEU A 4 3.77 0.89 -24.75
N LYS A 5 5.09 1.07 -24.63
CA LYS A 5 5.97 0.12 -23.98
C LYS A 5 5.47 -0.09 -22.55
N GLN A 6 4.88 -1.25 -22.30
CA GLN A 6 4.37 -1.59 -20.98
C GLN A 6 5.55 -1.64 -20.01
N ARG A 7 5.43 -0.92 -18.90
CA ARG A 7 6.41 -0.98 -17.81
C ARG A 7 6.35 -2.36 -17.18
N THR A 8 7.50 -2.88 -16.77
CA THR A 8 7.57 -4.10 -15.98
C THR A 8 7.08 -3.86 -14.56
N TRP A 9 6.70 -4.92 -13.85
CA TRP A 9 6.29 -4.81 -12.44
C TRP A 9 7.41 -4.24 -11.55
N ILE A 10 8.68 -4.51 -11.87
CA ILE A 10 9.85 -3.99 -11.15
C ILE A 10 9.98 -2.48 -11.36
N GLU A 11 9.78 -2.00 -12.59
CA GLU A 11 9.80 -0.56 -12.89
C GLU A 11 8.67 0.18 -12.17
N LEU A 12 7.49 -0.41 -12.10
CA LEU A 12 6.35 0.15 -11.35
C LEU A 12 6.63 0.17 -9.84
N ALA A 13 7.15 -0.91 -9.27
CA ALA A 13 7.49 -0.97 -7.85
C ALA A 13 8.60 0.03 -7.48
N ASN A 14 9.64 0.18 -8.31
CA ASN A 14 10.65 1.22 -8.10
C ASN A 14 10.08 2.64 -8.21
N GLN A 15 9.12 2.86 -9.12
CA GLN A 15 8.44 4.15 -9.21
C GLN A 15 7.61 4.45 -7.95
N ILE A 16 6.92 3.44 -7.38
CA ILE A 16 6.21 3.55 -6.10
C ILE A 16 7.18 3.96 -4.98
N LEU A 17 8.33 3.29 -4.86
CA LEU A 17 9.37 3.66 -3.88
C LEU A 17 9.84 5.10 -4.08
N LEU A 18 10.11 5.49 -5.32
CA LEU A 18 10.53 6.86 -5.64
C LEU A 18 9.50 7.90 -5.19
N ASP A 19 8.21 7.65 -5.44
CA ASP A 19 7.14 8.59 -5.07
C ASP A 19 6.89 8.62 -3.55
N LEU A 20 6.99 7.47 -2.86
CA LEU A 20 6.99 7.39 -1.39
C LEU A 20 8.16 8.14 -0.77
N HIS A 21 9.31 8.20 -1.43
CA HIS A 21 10.42 9.02 -0.98
C HIS A 21 10.17 10.51 -1.23
N LYS A 22 9.70 10.86 -2.42
CA LYS A 22 9.50 12.25 -2.85
C LYS A 22 8.39 12.97 -2.09
N ILE A 23 7.33 12.28 -1.65
CA ILE A 23 6.24 12.92 -0.91
C ILE A 23 6.66 13.38 0.50
N GLN A 24 7.66 12.74 1.11
CA GLN A 24 8.10 12.99 2.49
C GLN A 24 8.38 14.48 2.80
N PRO A 25 9.27 15.19 2.07
CA PRO A 25 9.57 16.60 2.37
C PRO A 25 8.40 17.57 2.12
N TYR A 26 7.33 17.12 1.46
CA TYR A 26 6.20 17.96 1.07
C TYR A 26 4.92 17.67 1.84
N CYS A 27 4.95 16.77 2.83
CA CYS A 27 3.79 16.46 3.66
C CYS A 27 3.17 17.75 4.25
N GLY A 28 1.84 17.84 4.21
CA GLY A 28 1.11 19.03 4.65
C GLY A 28 1.17 20.24 3.69
N THR A 29 1.76 20.09 2.50
CA THR A 29 1.82 21.17 1.51
C THR A 29 1.10 20.79 0.21
N PRO A 30 0.60 21.76 -0.57
CA PRO A 30 -0.14 21.47 -1.81
C PRO A 30 0.67 20.69 -2.87
N ILE A 31 2.00 20.85 -2.89
CA ILE A 31 2.85 20.16 -3.87
C ILE A 31 2.91 18.63 -3.63
N ALA A 32 2.60 18.15 -2.42
CA ALA A 32 2.48 16.71 -2.14
C ALA A 32 1.44 16.02 -3.03
N ALA A 33 0.40 16.74 -3.48
CA ALA A 33 -0.66 16.19 -4.32
C ALA A 33 -0.13 15.61 -5.64
N VAL A 34 0.93 16.20 -6.21
CA VAL A 34 1.56 15.72 -7.46
C VAL A 34 2.19 14.34 -7.24
N TYR A 35 2.85 14.15 -6.11
CA TYR A 35 3.48 12.88 -5.76
C TYR A 35 2.43 11.84 -5.35
N ALA A 36 1.39 12.24 -4.61
CA ALA A 36 0.28 11.38 -4.24
C ALA A 36 -0.49 10.87 -5.47
N ASP A 37 -0.84 11.73 -6.43
CA ASP A 37 -1.49 11.33 -7.67
C ASP A 37 -0.66 10.30 -8.45
N ASN A 38 0.64 10.58 -8.63
CA ASN A 38 1.52 9.67 -9.34
C ASN A 38 1.69 8.33 -8.62
N LEU A 39 1.80 8.36 -7.28
CA LEU A 39 1.88 7.18 -6.42
C LEU A 39 0.63 6.31 -6.59
N LEU A 40 -0.56 6.86 -6.36
CA LEU A 40 -1.83 6.14 -6.44
C LEU A 40 -2.07 5.56 -7.84
N ARG A 41 -1.79 6.33 -8.89
CA ARG A 41 -1.89 5.85 -10.28
C ARG A 41 -0.92 4.70 -10.57
N THR A 42 0.31 4.77 -10.06
CA THR A 42 1.32 3.73 -10.26
C THR A 42 0.95 2.45 -9.51
N MET A 43 0.46 2.56 -8.27
CA MET A 43 -0.05 1.42 -7.50
C MET A 43 -1.20 0.71 -8.23
N ARG A 44 -2.16 1.46 -8.75
CA ARG A 44 -3.26 0.91 -9.56
C ARG A 44 -2.74 0.22 -10.82
N THR A 45 -1.77 0.82 -11.50
CA THR A 45 -1.13 0.22 -12.69
C THR A 45 -0.42 -1.10 -12.36
N LEU A 46 0.26 -1.18 -11.21
CA LEU A 46 0.89 -2.42 -10.73
C LEU A 46 -0.15 -3.51 -10.52
N ARG A 47 -1.27 -3.19 -9.87
CA ARG A 47 -2.38 -4.13 -9.69
C ARG A 47 -2.94 -4.62 -11.01
N ASP A 48 -3.19 -3.71 -11.94
CA ASP A 48 -3.81 -4.06 -13.23
C ASP A 48 -2.88 -4.94 -14.09
N GLN A 49 -1.55 -4.79 -13.98
CA GLN A 49 -0.56 -5.57 -14.75
C GLN A 49 -0.02 -6.81 -14.02
N SER A 50 -0.07 -6.85 -12.70
CA SER A 50 0.52 -7.90 -11.87
C SER A 50 -0.34 -8.20 -10.63
N PRO A 51 -1.62 -8.58 -10.81
CA PRO A 51 -2.58 -8.71 -9.71
C PRO A 51 -2.25 -9.83 -8.72
N TYR A 52 -1.60 -10.90 -9.19
CA TYR A 52 -1.35 -12.11 -8.39
C TYR A 52 0.03 -12.13 -7.71
N ARG A 53 0.76 -11.01 -7.69
CA ARG A 53 2.04 -10.95 -7.00
C ARG A 53 1.81 -10.61 -5.52
N PRO A 54 2.48 -11.30 -4.59
CA PRO A 54 2.40 -11.00 -3.16
C PRO A 54 2.66 -9.52 -2.80
N LEU A 55 3.66 -8.89 -3.44
CA LEU A 55 3.95 -7.47 -3.24
C LEU A 55 2.78 -6.57 -3.65
N THR A 56 2.01 -6.96 -4.66
CA THR A 56 0.84 -6.20 -5.12
C THR A 56 -0.21 -6.14 -4.02
N GLU A 57 -0.40 -7.21 -3.24
CA GLU A 57 -1.36 -7.21 -2.12
C GLU A 57 -0.98 -6.19 -1.06
N VAL A 58 0.30 -6.17 -0.65
CA VAL A 58 0.84 -5.17 0.31
C VAL A 58 0.69 -3.75 -0.24
N VAL A 59 0.99 -3.55 -1.52
CA VAL A 59 0.84 -2.24 -2.18
C VAL A 59 -0.63 -1.81 -2.22
N MET A 60 -1.58 -2.74 -2.39
CA MET A 60 -3.00 -2.40 -2.42
C MET A 60 -3.56 -2.08 -1.04
N ALA A 61 -3.09 -2.75 0.02
CA ALA A 61 -3.41 -2.36 1.39
C ALA A 61 -2.96 -0.91 1.70
N LEU A 62 -1.76 -0.53 1.25
CA LEU A 62 -1.29 0.85 1.34
C LEU A 62 -2.10 1.80 0.45
N TYR A 63 -2.43 1.39 -0.78
CA TYR A 63 -3.27 2.19 -1.69
C TYR A 63 -4.62 2.52 -1.04
N ASP A 64 -5.28 1.54 -0.44
CA ASP A 64 -6.58 1.73 0.19
C ASP A 64 -6.48 2.74 1.34
N ALA A 65 -5.46 2.59 2.19
CA ALA A 65 -5.17 3.52 3.28
C ALA A 65 -4.95 4.98 2.81
N LEU A 66 -4.29 5.16 1.66
CA LEU A 66 -3.97 6.47 1.09
C LEU A 66 -5.13 7.09 0.30
N ALA A 67 -5.80 6.29 -0.53
CA ALA A 67 -6.80 6.75 -1.46
C ALA A 67 -8.14 7.03 -0.79
N PHE A 68 -8.49 6.27 0.26
CA PHE A 68 -9.75 6.45 0.95
C PHE A 68 -9.87 7.87 1.49
N GLN A 69 -10.89 8.59 1.03
CA GLN A 69 -11.17 9.98 1.42
C GLN A 69 -9.97 10.94 1.30
N ASN A 70 -9.01 10.65 0.41
CA ASN A 70 -7.77 11.42 0.27
C ASN A 70 -6.90 11.46 1.54
N ARG A 71 -6.94 10.41 2.36
CA ARG A 71 -6.14 10.30 3.59
C ARG A 71 -4.62 10.38 3.40
N TRP A 72 -4.13 10.27 2.17
CA TRP A 72 -2.76 10.65 1.84
C TRP A 72 -2.38 12.05 2.36
N ILE A 73 -3.34 12.97 2.56
CA ILE A 73 -3.06 14.31 3.13
C ILE A 73 -2.69 14.23 4.63
N ASP A 74 -3.21 13.24 5.33
CA ASP A 74 -3.16 13.15 6.80
C ASP A 74 -1.90 12.42 7.31
N TYR A 75 -1.24 11.65 6.45
CA TYR A 75 -0.03 10.93 6.82
C TYR A 75 1.21 11.82 6.79
N ASN A 76 2.11 11.60 7.75
CA ASN A 76 3.34 12.39 7.89
C ASN A 76 4.56 11.73 7.24
N ALA A 77 5.66 12.50 7.16
CA ALA A 77 6.91 12.05 6.53
C ALA A 77 7.49 10.77 7.16
N SER A 78 7.32 10.54 8.47
CA SER A 78 7.81 9.32 9.14
C SER A 78 7.03 8.09 8.68
N GLN A 79 5.72 8.21 8.49
CA GLN A 79 4.87 7.11 8.01
C GLN A 79 5.24 6.74 6.58
N TYR A 80 5.39 7.73 5.69
CA TYR A 80 5.86 7.51 4.32
C TYR A 80 7.26 6.90 4.25
N LYS A 81 8.17 7.32 5.13
CA LYS A 81 9.50 6.72 5.25
C LYS A 81 9.43 5.27 5.70
N GLY A 82 8.57 4.96 6.68
CA GLY A 82 8.31 3.59 7.14
C GLY A 82 7.81 2.70 6.00
N ALA A 83 6.78 3.14 5.27
CA ALA A 83 6.25 2.41 4.12
C ALA A 83 7.30 2.21 3.03
N HIS A 84 8.10 3.24 2.71
CA HIS A 84 9.21 3.14 1.77
C HIS A 84 10.22 2.05 2.19
N SER A 85 10.67 2.09 3.44
CA SER A 85 11.63 1.11 3.98
C SER A 85 11.06 -0.31 3.96
N LEU A 86 9.80 -0.48 4.35
CA LEU A 86 9.11 -1.77 4.34
C LEU A 86 9.06 -2.36 2.93
N LEU A 87 8.56 -1.61 1.95
CA LEU A 87 8.45 -2.08 0.56
C LEU A 87 9.83 -2.32 -0.08
N THR A 88 10.86 -1.56 0.30
CA THR A 88 12.24 -1.77 -0.18
C THR A 88 12.76 -3.16 0.21
N THR A 89 12.49 -3.60 1.45
CA THR A 89 12.89 -4.94 1.94
C THR A 89 12.22 -6.07 1.15
N PHE A 90 11.03 -5.82 0.59
CA PHE A 90 10.24 -6.84 -0.10
C PHE A 90 10.42 -6.86 -1.61
N LEU A 91 10.92 -5.79 -2.23
CA LEU A 91 11.04 -5.67 -3.69
C LEU A 91 11.78 -6.85 -4.35
N HIS A 92 12.79 -7.40 -3.67
CA HIS A 92 13.64 -8.48 -4.18
C HIS A 92 13.44 -9.81 -3.46
N SER A 93 12.50 -9.87 -2.52
CA SER A 93 12.23 -11.05 -1.70
C SER A 93 11.10 -11.88 -2.32
N GLN A 94 11.16 -13.21 -2.18
CA GLN A 94 10.00 -14.07 -2.41
C GLN A 94 9.14 -14.05 -1.16
N LEU A 95 8.01 -13.35 -1.21
CA LEU A 95 7.08 -13.28 -0.08
C LEU A 95 6.18 -14.50 -0.06
N SER A 96 6.10 -15.15 1.11
CA SER A 96 5.04 -16.09 1.43
C SER A 96 3.75 -15.34 1.81
N LYS A 97 2.63 -16.06 1.92
CA LYS A 97 1.36 -15.47 2.42
C LYS A 97 1.53 -14.86 3.82
N LYS A 98 2.28 -15.54 4.70
CA LYS A 98 2.59 -15.04 6.04
C LYS A 98 3.39 -13.74 6.01
N ASP A 99 4.32 -13.61 5.07
CA ASP A 99 5.10 -12.37 4.92
C ASP A 99 4.23 -11.21 4.44
N VAL A 100 3.24 -11.48 3.58
CA VAL A 100 2.25 -10.48 3.15
C VAL A 100 1.39 -10.02 4.33
N GLU A 101 0.87 -10.94 5.13
CA GLU A 101 0.07 -10.61 6.32
C GLU A 101 0.88 -9.75 7.31
N LEU A 102 2.13 -10.16 7.60
CA LEU A 102 3.03 -9.40 8.48
C LEU A 102 3.38 -8.02 7.90
N ALA A 103 3.51 -7.91 6.58
CA ALA A 103 3.74 -6.63 5.92
C ALA A 103 2.54 -5.68 6.06
N ILE A 104 1.32 -6.20 5.95
CA ILE A 104 0.09 -5.41 6.13
C ILE A 104 -0.01 -4.95 7.59
N LEU A 105 0.21 -5.84 8.57
CA LEU A 105 0.25 -5.46 9.98
C LEU A 105 1.34 -4.41 10.26
N ALA A 106 2.50 -4.51 9.62
CA ALA A 106 3.55 -3.50 9.75
C ALA A 106 3.14 -2.14 9.18
N LEU A 107 2.27 -2.08 8.16
CA LEU A 107 1.68 -0.81 7.70
C LEU A 107 0.71 -0.24 8.74
N GLU A 108 -0.07 -1.08 9.41
CA GLU A 108 -0.96 -0.66 10.50
C GLU A 108 -0.19 -0.15 11.73
N ASP A 109 0.92 -0.81 12.09
CA ASP A 109 1.83 -0.36 13.15
C ASP A 109 2.47 1.00 12.82
N LEU A 110 2.64 1.32 11.52
CA LEU A 110 3.06 2.63 11.04
C LEU A 110 1.91 3.66 11.05
N GLY A 111 0.69 3.25 11.38
CA GLY A 111 -0.50 4.08 11.48
C GLY A 111 -1.29 4.26 10.18
N PHE A 112 -1.06 3.41 9.16
CA PHE A 112 -1.93 3.37 7.97
C PHE A 112 -3.17 2.53 8.27
N ASP A 113 -4.35 3.09 8.01
CA ASP A 113 -5.61 2.33 8.09
C ASP A 113 -5.79 1.49 6.81
N THR A 114 -5.32 0.25 6.83
CA THR A 114 -5.29 -0.63 5.66
C THR A 114 -6.63 -1.25 5.30
N LEU A 115 -7.62 -1.17 6.19
CA LEU A 115 -8.99 -1.66 5.99
C LEU A 115 -10.02 -0.52 6.18
N PRO A 116 -9.93 0.54 5.38
CA PRO A 116 -10.62 1.81 5.63
C PRO A 116 -12.14 1.77 5.42
N PHE A 117 -12.67 0.69 4.86
CA PHE A 117 -14.06 0.57 4.39
C PHE A 117 -15.04 0.11 5.47
N GLY A 118 -14.61 0.06 6.74
CA GLY A 118 -15.48 -0.31 7.85
C GLY A 118 -15.93 -1.75 7.75
N VAL A 119 -14.99 -2.70 7.87
CA VAL A 119 -15.35 -4.01 8.39
C VAL A 119 -15.10 -3.94 9.89
N GLU A 120 -16.11 -3.51 10.64
CA GLU A 120 -16.17 -3.88 12.05
C GLU A 120 -16.25 -5.41 12.07
N PHE A 121 -15.12 -6.07 12.27
CA PHE A 121 -15.15 -7.47 12.68
C PHE A 121 -15.85 -7.46 14.04
N ASN A 122 -17.16 -7.68 14.03
CA ASN A 122 -17.90 -8.04 15.23
C ASN A 122 -17.16 -9.24 15.81
N ALA A 123 -16.34 -8.98 16.84
CA ALA A 123 -15.69 -9.97 17.68
C ALA A 123 -16.79 -10.65 18.50
N GLY A 124 -17.58 -11.47 17.80
CA GLY A 124 -18.80 -12.08 18.27
C GLY A 124 -19.17 -13.26 17.39
N ILE A 125 -18.18 -13.99 16.86
CA ILE A 125 -18.42 -15.40 16.55
C ILE A 125 -18.27 -16.12 17.88
N ASN A 126 -19.39 -16.25 18.59
CA ASN A 126 -19.51 -17.17 19.71
C ASN A 126 -19.38 -18.58 19.10
N LEU A 127 -18.20 -19.18 19.23
CA LEU A 127 -17.93 -20.55 18.78
C LEU A 127 -18.37 -21.62 19.79
N ASP A 128 -19.13 -21.22 20.82
CA ASP A 128 -19.65 -22.15 21.81
C ASP A 128 -21.17 -22.25 21.67
N GLY A 129 -21.58 -23.29 20.96
CA GLY A 129 -22.98 -23.65 20.79
C GLY A 129 -23.19 -25.00 20.11
N ASP A 130 -22.20 -25.89 20.15
CA ASP A 130 -22.39 -27.34 19.97
C ASP A 130 -21.91 -27.99 21.27
N GLU A 131 -22.81 -28.14 22.24
CA GLU A 131 -22.75 -29.21 23.24
C GLU A 131 -24.18 -29.44 23.80
N ASP A 132 -24.70 -30.61 23.42
CA ASP A 132 -25.87 -31.42 23.88
C ASP A 132 -27.33 -30.95 23.65
#